data_AF-A0A3F3PU68-F1
#
_entry.id   AF-A0A3F3PU68-F1
#
_cell.length_a   1.000
_cell.length_b   1.000
_cell.length_c   1.000
_cell.angle_alpha   90.00
_cell.angle_beta   90.00
_cell.angle_gamma   90.00
#
_symmetry.space_group_name_H-M   'P 1'
#
loop_
_entity.id
_entity.type
_entity.pdbx_description
1 polymer ?
#
loop_
_entity_poly.entity_id
_entity_poly.type
_entity_poly.pdbx_seq_one_letter_code
_entity_poly.pdbx_strand_id
1 'polypeptide(L)'
;MPVFEYSPLDQGPFSTRILHLLPSKDRAAPIECQLSNLSLRDDIAQEYDALSYVWGDEADGQCNISINNQAFSVGKNLHSALLRLRGHRVERRLWVDAICIDQNNMREKEKQIQNMARIYEQASQVMVWLGEEANDSTQALEAIRVAAGSRYSGEDSNLPSGSVPIEGIKNLFLRGWFYRMWILQEVGLARNIQILCGPVRMSGYTFATGIEAYSRYAGPSVMSTTHLIRGAIFRPQYGTYPIKKLFLSELIDMHHTNEASILHDKIYALLGLSSDSHEAPGLLPNYQLSWEQLFQRLIWFLLNEQISVKTWPGREFASIQSSGRILGFVVTREDQDTKTMLQVLLTGQGTGKEDYKKVRRVKWAIRKPVELFKLGDIICLLEGVSYPSIIRYVDGCFRVIVLRAVLQNRGDSAEFQQVLSENNRPALNLHLVWSWKEQLSPSFGVLDLAAEAVGTESAIEKVLWDTNVAMHETAYNRERMYWPAMFGTEDIFRLFTERLGSWHPKTRMALYSVALLYSTADIGVKAVPLLFDRFRAREILRQMCGLSNLSSLVGRDYIHRKYINEPDFVSGNMEVPIRLRPKLLEGLNGLLREIKHRPSLTL
;
A
#
# COMPACT_ATOMS: atom_id res chain seq x y z
N MET A 1 10.71 36.16 31.79
CA MET A 1 11.69 35.06 31.80
C MET A 1 12.48 35.12 30.50
N PRO A 2 13.79 34.81 30.50
CA PRO A 2 14.56 34.70 29.26
C PRO A 2 13.98 33.60 28.36
N VAL A 3 14.20 33.69 27.05
CA VAL A 3 13.80 32.65 26.09
C VAL A 3 14.69 31.43 26.30
N PHE A 4 14.10 30.23 26.23
CA PHE A 4 14.85 28.99 26.37
C PHE A 4 15.83 28.76 25.22
N GLU A 5 17.05 28.34 25.55
CA GLU A 5 18.09 27.98 24.59
C GLU A 5 18.56 26.53 24.80
N TYR A 6 18.62 25.77 23.72
CA TYR A 6 19.06 24.38 23.77
C TYR A 6 20.57 24.29 24.03
N SER A 7 20.94 23.47 25.03
CA SER A 7 22.31 22.99 25.15
C SER A 7 22.59 21.91 24.09
N PRO A 8 23.76 21.92 23.42
CA PRO A 8 24.11 20.88 22.46
C PRO A 8 24.04 19.48 23.08
N LEU A 9 23.51 18.51 22.32
CA LEU A 9 23.61 17.10 22.69
C LEU A 9 25.06 16.62 22.57
N ASP A 10 25.46 15.69 23.44
CA ASP A 10 26.77 15.05 23.37
C ASP A 10 26.97 14.40 21.99
N GLN A 11 28.19 14.45 21.45
CA GLN A 11 28.52 14.00 20.08
C GLN A 11 28.37 12.47 19.85
N GLY A 12 27.90 11.71 20.84
CA GLY A 12 27.63 10.29 20.70
C GLY A 12 26.46 10.00 19.75
N PRO A 13 26.45 8.83 19.07
CA PRO A 13 25.37 8.48 18.13
C PRO A 13 24.01 8.28 18.80
N PHE A 14 23.99 7.99 20.11
CA PHE A 14 22.79 7.58 20.85
C PHE A 14 22.56 8.45 22.09
N SER A 15 22.20 9.71 21.86
CA SER A 15 21.81 10.66 22.91
C SER A 15 20.49 11.33 22.54
N THR A 16 19.70 11.68 23.55
CA THR A 16 18.48 12.49 23.44
C THR A 16 18.31 13.35 24.69
N ARG A 17 17.25 14.14 24.78
CA ARG A 17 16.88 14.87 26.01
C ARG A 17 15.65 14.25 26.65
N ILE A 18 15.51 14.39 27.95
CA ILE A 18 14.31 13.99 28.71
C ILE A 18 13.77 15.20 29.46
N LEU A 19 12.47 15.39 29.34
CA LEU A 19 11.69 16.38 30.06
C LEU A 19 11.33 15.85 31.44
N HIS A 20 11.71 16.58 32.48
CA HIS A 20 11.25 16.35 33.85
C HIS A 20 10.09 17.32 34.11
N LEU A 21 8.86 16.81 34.01
CA LEU A 21 7.65 17.56 34.29
C LEU A 21 7.45 17.65 35.81
N LEU A 22 7.62 18.85 36.38
CA LEU A 22 7.60 19.04 37.83
C LEU A 22 6.18 18.95 38.39
N PRO A 23 6.01 18.37 39.59
CA PRO A 23 4.70 18.20 40.18
C PRO A 23 4.12 19.52 40.72
N SER A 24 2.79 19.61 40.76
CA SER A 24 2.10 20.67 41.51
C SER A 24 0.80 20.16 42.12
N LYS A 25 0.53 20.59 43.36
CA LYS A 25 -0.76 20.31 44.01
C LYS A 25 -1.91 21.02 43.32
N ASP A 26 -1.66 22.23 42.82
CA ASP A 26 -2.63 23.04 42.09
C ASP A 26 -2.58 22.70 40.59
N ARG A 27 -3.73 22.34 40.02
CA ARG A 27 -3.84 22.06 38.58
C ARG A 27 -3.84 23.33 37.73
N ALA A 28 -4.19 24.48 38.30
CA ALA A 28 -4.16 25.76 37.61
C ALA A 28 -2.76 26.40 37.62
N ALA A 29 -1.85 25.92 38.47
CA ALA A 29 -0.48 26.41 38.52
C ALA A 29 0.23 26.27 37.15
N PRO A 30 1.10 27.22 36.76
CA PRO A 30 1.91 27.13 35.53
C PRO A 30 2.68 25.82 35.42
N ILE A 31 2.91 25.35 34.20
CA ILE A 31 3.72 24.15 33.96
C ILE A 31 5.21 24.52 34.08
N GLU A 32 5.89 23.85 35.01
CA GLU A 32 7.33 23.96 35.21
C GLU A 32 8.00 22.64 34.88
N CYS A 33 9.11 22.73 34.17
CA CYS A 33 9.86 21.59 33.66
C CYS A 33 11.37 21.80 33.80
N GLN A 34 12.11 20.70 33.81
CA GLN A 34 13.55 20.69 33.59
C GLN A 34 13.88 19.83 32.37
N LEU A 35 14.99 20.10 31.70
CA LEU A 35 15.45 19.33 30.54
C LEU A 35 16.87 18.85 30.77
N SER A 36 17.11 17.54 30.64
CA SER A 36 18.44 16.93 30.82
C SER A 36 18.80 16.01 29.67
N ASN A 37 20.10 15.86 29.38
CA ASN A 37 20.59 14.88 28.42
C ASN A 37 20.42 13.45 28.94
N LEU A 38 20.13 12.52 28.02
CA LEU A 38 20.02 11.08 28.26
C LEU A 38 20.84 10.33 27.23
N SER A 39 21.72 9.44 27.68
CA SER A 39 22.41 8.49 26.82
C SER A 39 21.56 7.23 26.65
N LEU A 40 21.18 6.91 25.41
CA LEU A 40 20.40 5.74 25.06
C LEU A 40 21.35 4.55 24.93
N ARG A 41 21.84 4.00 26.04
CA ARG A 41 22.68 2.79 26.04
C ARG A 41 21.83 1.54 26.31
N ASP A 42 22.23 0.38 25.77
CA ASP A 42 21.47 -0.88 25.89
C ASP A 42 21.64 -1.58 27.23
N ASP A 43 22.63 -1.17 28.02
CA ASP A 43 22.99 -1.77 29.31
C ASP A 43 22.22 -1.20 30.51
N ILE A 44 21.44 -0.12 30.30
CA ILE A 44 20.72 0.58 31.38
C ILE A 44 19.23 0.65 31.02
N ALA A 45 18.39 0.10 31.89
CA ALA A 45 16.94 0.29 31.81
C ALA A 45 16.62 1.78 32.00
N GLN A 46 15.93 2.38 31.03
CA GLN A 46 15.64 3.80 31.04
C GLN A 46 14.24 4.06 31.63
N GLU A 47 14.18 4.83 32.72
CA GLU A 47 12.94 5.17 33.42
C GLU A 47 12.34 6.48 32.89
N TYR A 48 11.78 6.44 31.69
CA TYR A 48 10.95 7.53 31.15
C TYR A 48 9.75 6.98 30.38
N ASP A 49 8.66 7.75 30.32
CA ASP A 49 7.55 7.51 29.42
C ASP A 49 7.74 8.32 28.13
N ALA A 50 7.25 7.85 26.99
CA ALA A 50 7.21 8.64 25.76
C ALA A 50 5.78 9.10 25.46
N LEU A 51 5.61 10.34 24.98
CA LEU A 51 4.32 10.91 24.62
C LEU A 51 4.06 10.77 23.12
N SER A 52 2.96 10.11 22.76
CA SER A 52 2.42 10.05 21.40
C SER A 52 1.17 10.92 21.34
N TYR A 53 1.17 11.96 20.52
CA TYR A 53 0.07 12.93 20.42
C TYR A 53 0.00 13.56 19.02
N VAL A 54 -0.98 14.41 18.74
CA VAL A 54 -1.03 15.20 17.48
C VAL A 54 -0.48 16.59 17.73
N TRP A 55 0.45 17.04 16.90
CA TRP A 55 0.87 18.44 16.89
C TRP A 55 -0.34 19.23 16.35
N GLY A 56 -1.05 19.97 17.21
CA GLY A 56 -2.26 20.72 16.84
C GLY A 56 -2.00 21.77 15.76
N ASP A 57 -3.03 22.48 15.33
CA ASP A 57 -2.86 23.52 14.31
C ASP A 57 -2.10 24.72 14.88
N GLU A 58 -1.22 25.36 14.09
CA GLU A 58 -0.60 26.63 14.50
C GLU A 58 -1.66 27.72 14.74
N ALA A 59 -2.79 27.65 14.01
CA ALA A 59 -3.94 28.51 14.20
C ALA A 59 -4.58 28.36 15.60
N ASP A 60 -4.40 27.21 16.26
CA ASP A 60 -4.89 27.01 17.61
C ASP A 60 -4.08 27.86 18.61
N GLY A 61 -2.91 28.38 18.23
CA GLY A 61 -2.06 29.20 19.08
C GLY A 61 -1.19 28.40 20.05
N GLN A 62 -0.35 29.13 20.79
CA GLN A 62 0.65 28.57 21.69
C GLN A 62 0.38 28.91 23.16
N CYS A 63 0.85 28.05 24.06
CA CYS A 63 0.85 28.23 25.50
C CYS A 63 2.28 28.23 26.02
N ASN A 64 2.56 29.08 27.01
CA ASN A 64 3.89 29.17 27.62
C ASN A 64 4.03 28.17 28.76
N ILE A 65 5.16 27.49 28.78
CA ILE A 65 5.65 26.69 29.91
C ILE A 65 7.02 27.21 30.34
N SER A 66 7.50 26.81 31.51
CA SER A 66 8.87 27.09 31.93
C SER A 66 9.74 25.85 31.81
N ILE A 67 10.89 25.95 31.14
CA ILE A 67 11.93 24.92 31.09
C ILE A 67 13.21 25.52 31.66
N ASN A 68 13.76 24.93 32.71
CA ASN A 68 14.97 25.43 33.39
C ASN A 68 14.85 26.93 33.78
N ASN A 69 13.66 27.37 34.22
CA ASN A 69 13.32 28.77 34.54
C ASN A 69 13.33 29.75 33.34
N GLN A 70 13.33 29.22 32.11
CA GLN A 70 13.25 30.00 30.87
C GLN A 70 11.90 29.76 30.19
N ALA A 71 11.39 30.74 29.45
CA ALA A 71 10.12 30.63 28.75
C ALA A 71 10.26 29.77 27.48
N PHE A 72 9.34 28.82 27.30
CA PHE A 72 9.24 27.97 26.13
C PHE A 72 7.77 27.86 25.69
N SER A 73 7.52 27.95 24.38
CA SER A 73 6.16 27.88 23.83
C SER A 73 5.84 26.49 23.29
N VAL A 74 4.67 25.97 23.64
CA VAL A 74 4.15 24.70 23.12
C VAL A 74 2.75 24.88 22.53
N GLY A 75 2.35 24.03 21.59
CA GLY A 75 0.98 24.04 21.08
C GLY A 75 -0.04 23.69 22.17
N LYS A 76 -1.27 24.21 22.06
CA LYS A 76 -2.37 23.99 23.03
C LYS A 76 -2.63 22.51 23.34
N ASN A 77 -2.56 21.64 22.33
CA ASN A 77 -2.79 20.21 22.53
C ASN A 77 -1.71 19.58 23.42
N LEU A 78 -0.43 19.93 23.18
CA LEU A 78 0.66 19.46 24.03
C LEU A 78 0.57 20.02 25.45
N HIS A 79 0.23 21.31 25.60
CA HIS A 79 0.02 21.91 26.91
C HIS A 79 -1.05 21.16 27.73
N SER A 80 -2.17 20.82 27.09
CA SER A 80 -3.27 20.06 27.72
C SER A 80 -2.83 18.66 28.11
N ALA A 81 -2.08 17.97 27.25
CA ALA A 81 -1.47 16.67 27.57
C ALA A 81 -0.52 16.77 28.78
N LEU A 82 0.36 17.76 28.82
CA LEU A 82 1.28 17.98 29.93
C LEU A 82 0.54 18.28 31.24
N LEU A 83 -0.49 19.13 31.22
CA LEU A 83 -1.35 19.36 32.39
C LEU A 83 -1.98 18.06 32.89
N ARG A 84 -2.46 17.22 31.98
CA ARG A 84 -3.08 15.93 32.33
C ARG A 84 -2.09 14.94 32.92
N LEU A 85 -0.86 14.93 32.41
CA LEU A 85 0.22 14.03 32.81
C LEU A 85 0.95 14.49 34.09
N ARG A 86 0.87 15.79 34.43
CA ARG A 86 1.52 16.37 35.59
C ARG A 86 1.07 15.69 36.88
N GLY A 87 2.04 15.17 37.63
CA GLY A 87 1.81 14.56 38.93
C GLY A 87 1.48 15.61 39.99
N HIS A 88 0.76 15.22 41.03
CA HIS A 88 0.49 16.10 42.18
C HIS A 88 1.68 16.21 43.15
N ARG A 89 2.54 15.18 43.20
CA ARG A 89 3.63 15.07 44.19
C ARG A 89 4.95 14.55 43.63
N VAL A 90 4.91 13.83 42.52
CA VAL A 90 6.07 13.16 41.94
C VAL A 90 6.28 13.73 40.54
N GLU A 91 7.53 14.06 40.22
CA GLU A 91 7.92 14.45 38.88
C GLU A 91 7.65 13.32 37.88
N ARG A 92 7.44 13.67 36.62
CA ARG A 92 7.32 12.69 35.55
C ARG A 92 8.41 12.91 34.52
N ARG A 93 9.16 11.85 34.21
CA ARG A 93 10.16 11.82 33.14
C ARG A 93 9.48 11.46 31.83
N LEU A 94 9.50 12.39 30.88
CA LEU A 94 8.82 12.29 29.59
C LEU A 94 9.80 12.52 28.45
N TRP A 95 9.68 11.73 27.39
CA TRP A 95 10.18 12.12 26.08
C TRP A 95 9.03 12.70 25.24
N VAL A 96 9.21 13.92 24.78
CA VAL A 96 8.24 14.65 23.95
C VAL A 96 9.01 15.25 22.77
N ASP A 97 8.76 14.78 21.56
CA ASP A 97 9.46 15.19 20.33
C ASP A 97 9.61 16.71 20.17
N ALA A 98 8.55 17.48 20.38
CA ALA A 98 8.53 18.94 20.22
C ALA A 98 9.38 19.70 21.24
N ILE A 99 9.79 19.06 22.35
CA ILE A 99 10.59 19.67 23.43
C ILE A 99 11.97 19.03 23.56
N CYS A 100 12.08 17.72 23.36
CA CYS A 100 13.33 16.99 23.54
C CYS A 100 14.27 17.14 22.33
N ILE A 101 13.71 17.46 21.16
CA ILE A 101 14.45 17.72 19.92
C ILE A 101 14.47 19.22 19.68
N ASP A 102 15.65 19.77 19.39
CA ASP A 102 15.77 21.13 18.86
C ASP A 102 15.25 21.16 17.41
N GLN A 103 13.98 21.54 17.26
CA GLN A 103 13.28 21.58 15.97
C GLN A 103 13.89 22.57 14.98
N ASN A 104 14.68 23.54 15.46
CA ASN A 104 15.34 24.55 14.63
C ASN A 104 16.73 24.09 14.14
N ASN A 105 17.26 23.01 14.70
CA ASN A 105 18.55 22.44 14.31
C ASN A 105 18.36 21.21 13.41
N MET A 106 18.45 21.41 12.09
CA MET A 106 18.15 20.34 11.13
C MET A 106 19.05 19.11 11.30
N ARG A 107 20.34 19.31 11.59
CA ARG A 107 21.29 18.21 11.81
C ARG A 107 20.96 17.42 13.08
N GLU A 108 20.53 18.10 14.13
CA GLU A 108 20.06 17.43 15.34
C GLU A 108 18.77 16.65 15.06
N LYS A 109 17.79 17.29 14.43
CA LYS A 109 16.50 16.68 14.09
C LYS A 109 16.65 15.41 13.25
N GLU A 110 17.46 15.42 12.20
CA GLU A 110 17.74 14.22 11.39
C GLU A 110 18.34 13.07 12.22
N LYS A 111 19.28 13.37 13.12
CA LYS A 111 19.86 12.38 14.04
C LYS A 111 18.83 11.87 15.06
N GLN A 112 18.01 12.75 15.62
CA GLN A 112 16.97 12.35 16.58
C GLN A 112 15.90 11.47 15.93
N ILE A 113 15.52 11.75 14.68
CA ILE A 113 14.59 10.92 13.91
C ILE A 113 15.13 9.51 13.71
N GLN A 114 16.43 9.37 13.40
CA GLN A 114 17.08 8.05 13.34
C GLN A 114 17.04 7.33 14.70
N ASN A 115 17.09 8.07 15.80
CA ASN A 115 17.02 7.55 17.16
C ASN A 115 15.61 7.29 17.69
N MET A 116 14.54 7.81 17.04
CA MET A 116 13.16 7.65 17.53
C MET A 116 12.78 6.20 17.76
N ALA A 117 13.28 5.27 16.93
CA ALA A 117 12.96 3.85 17.08
C ALA A 117 13.43 3.34 18.45
N ARG A 118 14.69 3.64 18.77
CA ARG A 118 15.31 3.28 20.04
C ARG A 118 14.64 3.96 21.22
N ILE A 119 14.24 5.23 21.06
CA ILE A 119 13.57 5.99 22.12
C ILE A 119 12.24 5.32 22.49
N TYR A 120 11.36 5.07 21.51
CA TYR A 120 10.07 4.43 21.79
C TYR A 120 10.19 2.97 22.24
N GLU A 121 11.21 2.25 21.77
CA GLU A 121 11.52 0.88 22.20
C GLU A 121 12.02 0.81 23.66
N GLN A 122 12.82 1.79 24.09
CA GLN A 122 13.39 1.84 25.45
C GLN A 122 12.48 2.54 26.47
N ALA A 123 11.44 3.24 26.03
CA ALA A 123 10.47 3.88 26.92
C ALA A 123 9.75 2.83 27.81
N SER A 124 9.54 3.19 29.07
CA SER A 124 8.81 2.35 30.04
C SER A 124 7.36 2.10 29.60
N GLN A 125 6.73 3.13 29.04
CA GLN A 125 5.46 3.03 28.34
C GLN A 125 5.30 4.20 27.35
N VAL A 126 4.39 4.03 26.39
CA VAL A 126 3.95 5.11 25.51
C VAL A 126 2.57 5.58 25.94
N MET A 127 2.49 6.87 26.28
CA MET A 127 1.27 7.56 26.63
C MET A 127 0.67 8.14 25.35
N VAL A 128 -0.41 7.55 24.85
CA VAL A 128 -1.14 8.02 23.67
C VAL A 128 -2.18 9.03 24.12
N TRP A 129 -1.98 10.29 23.77
CA TRP A 129 -2.93 11.38 24.02
C TRP A 129 -3.79 11.64 22.79
N LEU A 130 -5.07 11.28 22.90
CA LEU A 130 -6.05 11.49 21.83
C LEU A 130 -6.69 12.89 21.85
N GLY A 131 -6.33 13.75 22.82
CA GLY A 131 -6.94 15.07 23.01
C GLY A 131 -7.90 15.13 24.21
N GLU A 132 -8.46 16.31 24.43
CA GLU A 132 -9.48 16.54 25.46
C GLU A 132 -10.78 15.76 25.19
N GLU A 133 -11.65 15.74 26.21
CA GLU A 133 -13.00 15.21 26.08
C GLU A 133 -13.82 16.05 25.12
N ALA A 134 -14.37 15.40 24.08
CA ALA A 134 -15.21 16.04 23.07
C ALA A 134 -15.98 14.97 22.30
N ASN A 135 -17.14 15.32 21.75
CA ASN A 135 -17.94 14.48 20.85
C ASN A 135 -18.23 13.09 21.46
N ASP A 136 -18.69 13.06 22.71
CA ASP A 136 -19.00 11.83 23.46
C ASP A 136 -17.85 10.82 23.58
N SER A 137 -16.59 11.30 23.54
CA SER A 137 -15.41 10.42 23.60
C SER A 137 -15.33 9.60 24.87
N THR A 138 -15.83 10.10 26.01
CA THR A 138 -15.85 9.37 27.29
C THR A 138 -16.78 8.17 27.21
N GLN A 139 -18.00 8.37 26.69
CA GLN A 139 -18.99 7.33 26.49
C GLN A 139 -18.51 6.33 25.43
N ALA A 140 -17.87 6.81 24.36
CA ALA A 140 -17.28 5.95 23.33
C ALA A 140 -16.18 5.04 23.89
N LEU A 141 -15.27 5.58 24.70
CA LEU A 141 -14.22 4.80 25.36
C LEU A 141 -14.82 3.81 26.36
N GLU A 142 -15.85 4.19 27.10
CA GLU A 142 -16.53 3.26 28.00
C GLU A 142 -17.20 2.11 27.23
N ALA A 143 -17.84 2.39 26.10
CA ALA A 143 -18.41 1.37 25.21
C ALA A 143 -17.34 0.42 24.62
N ILE A 144 -16.16 0.94 24.29
CA ILE A 144 -14.99 0.15 23.87
C ILE A 144 -14.50 -0.74 25.02
N ARG A 145 -14.44 -0.21 26.25
CA ARG A 145 -14.04 -0.96 27.45
C ARG A 145 -14.97 -2.14 27.73
N VAL A 146 -16.29 -1.89 27.69
CA VAL A 146 -17.32 -2.92 27.90
C VAL A 146 -17.24 -4.00 26.81
N ALA A 147 -17.08 -3.60 25.54
CA ALA A 147 -16.92 -4.54 24.43
C ALA A 147 -15.69 -5.45 24.61
N ALA A 148 -14.57 -4.90 25.08
CA ALA A 148 -13.36 -5.68 25.37
C ALA A 148 -13.60 -6.71 26.50
N GLY A 149 -14.27 -6.31 27.58
CA GLY A 149 -14.60 -7.21 28.69
C GLY A 149 -15.53 -8.36 28.29
N SER A 150 -16.47 -8.09 27.38
CA SER A 150 -17.38 -9.11 26.82
C SER A 150 -16.63 -10.15 26.01
N ARG A 151 -15.73 -9.70 25.12
CA ARG A 151 -14.86 -10.61 24.33
C ARG A 151 -13.95 -11.45 25.21
N TYR A 152 -13.49 -10.91 26.34
CA TYR A 152 -12.66 -11.65 27.29
C TYR A 152 -13.43 -12.71 28.08
N SER A 153 -14.64 -12.39 28.53
CA SER A 153 -15.48 -13.30 29.32
C SER A 153 -16.15 -14.38 28.47
N GLY A 154 -16.30 -14.16 27.16
CA GLY A 154 -17.05 -15.07 26.28
C GLY A 154 -18.56 -15.04 26.52
N GLU A 155 -19.03 -14.15 27.39
CA GLU A 155 -20.44 -13.86 27.58
C GLU A 155 -20.85 -12.81 26.56
N ASP A 156 -21.99 -13.04 25.88
CA ASP A 156 -22.74 -11.95 25.25
C ASP A 156 -23.20 -11.04 26.40
N SER A 157 -22.35 -10.10 26.80
CA SER A 157 -22.77 -9.13 27.78
C SER A 157 -23.99 -8.43 27.18
N ASN A 158 -25.07 -8.39 27.97
CA ASN A 158 -26.15 -7.47 27.71
C ASN A 158 -25.50 -6.10 27.63
N LEU A 159 -25.29 -5.59 26.39
CA LEU A 159 -24.89 -4.22 26.15
C LEU A 159 -25.70 -3.37 27.12
N PRO A 160 -25.07 -2.48 27.91
CA PRO A 160 -25.80 -1.70 28.90
C PRO A 160 -27.02 -1.11 28.21
N SER A 161 -28.20 -1.21 28.83
CA SER A 161 -29.52 -0.85 28.29
C SER A 161 -29.65 0.60 27.75
N GLY A 162 -28.58 1.38 27.77
CA GLY A 162 -28.45 2.65 27.06
C GLY A 162 -28.06 2.45 25.59
N SER A 163 -28.43 3.42 24.74
CA SER A 163 -27.98 3.46 23.35
C SER A 163 -26.45 3.52 23.28
N VAL A 164 -25.83 2.56 22.57
CA VAL A 164 -24.40 2.61 22.25
C VAL A 164 -24.07 3.95 21.57
N PRO A 165 -23.04 4.69 22.00
CA PRO A 165 -22.69 6.00 21.45
C PRO A 165 -21.96 5.87 20.11
N ILE A 166 -22.64 5.35 19.09
CA ILE A 166 -22.05 5.08 17.77
C ILE A 166 -21.41 6.32 17.15
N GLU A 167 -22.04 7.48 17.31
CA GLU A 167 -21.50 8.73 16.76
C GLU A 167 -20.25 9.18 17.52
N GLY A 168 -20.21 9.01 18.84
CA GLY A 168 -18.99 9.25 19.63
C GLY A 168 -17.85 8.31 19.22
N ILE A 169 -18.14 7.04 18.93
CA ILE A 169 -17.14 6.08 18.45
C ILE A 169 -16.58 6.49 17.09
N LYS A 170 -17.46 6.88 16.15
CA LYS A 170 -17.01 7.41 14.84
C LYS A 170 -16.15 8.66 15.01
N ASN A 171 -16.59 9.62 15.80
CA ASN A 171 -15.83 10.85 16.05
C ASN A 171 -14.49 10.59 16.73
N LEU A 172 -14.39 9.57 17.60
CA LEU A 172 -13.12 9.12 18.18
C LEU A 172 -12.18 8.58 17.09
N PHE A 173 -12.70 7.75 16.18
CA PHE A 173 -11.92 7.17 15.07
C PHE A 173 -11.50 8.20 14.02
N LEU A 174 -12.23 9.31 13.91
CA LEU A 174 -11.91 10.45 13.04
C LEU A 174 -10.84 11.38 13.64
N ARG A 175 -10.39 11.17 14.89
CA ARG A 175 -9.33 12.01 15.46
C ARG A 175 -8.03 11.81 14.69
N GLY A 176 -7.38 12.92 14.34
CA GLY A 176 -6.19 12.94 13.48
C GLY A 176 -5.02 12.07 13.94
N TRP A 177 -4.97 11.69 15.22
CA TRP A 177 -3.95 10.79 15.77
C TRP A 177 -3.84 9.47 15.00
N PHE A 178 -4.98 8.85 14.63
CA PHE A 178 -5.00 7.55 13.94
C PHE A 178 -4.41 7.59 12.53
N TYR A 179 -4.33 8.78 11.95
CA TYR A 179 -3.95 8.96 10.55
C TYR A 179 -2.48 9.36 10.41
N ARG A 180 -1.79 9.80 11.47
CA ARG A 180 -0.40 10.22 11.37
C ARG A 180 0.52 9.05 11.01
N MET A 181 1.56 9.31 10.21
CA MET A 181 2.54 8.29 9.89
C MET A 181 3.45 7.95 11.07
N TRP A 182 3.90 8.97 11.81
CA TRP A 182 4.84 8.79 12.92
C TRP A 182 4.32 7.85 14.01
N ILE A 183 3.02 7.89 14.32
CA ILE A 183 2.42 7.09 15.40
C ILE A 183 2.64 5.58 15.23
N LEU A 184 2.84 5.10 14.00
CA LEU A 184 3.12 3.69 13.74
C LEU A 184 4.40 3.24 14.42
N GLN A 185 5.44 4.06 14.38
CA GLN A 185 6.71 3.78 15.06
C GLN A 185 6.55 3.89 16.57
N GLU A 186 5.78 4.88 17.03
CA GLU A 186 5.54 5.16 18.45
C GLU A 186 4.83 3.99 19.12
N VAL A 187 3.72 3.52 18.56
CA VAL A 187 2.96 2.38 19.11
C VAL A 187 3.47 1.02 18.62
N GLY A 188 4.19 0.97 17.51
CA GLY A 188 4.75 -0.26 16.93
C GLY A 188 5.98 -0.79 17.66
N LEU A 189 6.68 0.09 18.41
CA LEU A 189 7.86 -0.27 19.20
C LEU A 189 7.61 -0.25 20.71
N ALA A 190 6.52 0.38 21.17
CA ALA A 190 6.15 0.48 22.58
C ALA A 190 5.99 -0.88 23.27
N ARG A 191 6.56 -1.09 24.46
CA ARG A 191 6.31 -2.33 25.23
C ARG A 191 5.00 -2.30 26.02
N ASN A 192 4.62 -1.11 26.49
CA ASN A 192 3.38 -0.85 27.19
C ASN A 192 2.75 0.41 26.62
N ILE A 193 1.43 0.40 26.43
CA ILE A 193 0.68 1.52 25.83
C ILE A 193 -0.47 1.89 26.74
N GLN A 194 -0.64 3.20 26.97
CA GLN A 194 -1.75 3.76 27.72
C GLN A 194 -2.47 4.78 26.84
N ILE A 195 -3.76 4.58 26.63
CA ILE A 195 -4.62 5.49 25.89
C ILE A 195 -5.22 6.50 26.88
N LEU A 196 -5.12 7.78 26.53
CA LEU A 196 -5.60 8.92 27.29
C LEU A 196 -6.50 9.78 26.40
N CYS A 197 -7.64 10.18 26.92
CA CYS A 197 -8.55 11.11 26.26
C CYS A 197 -9.33 11.89 27.31
N GLY A 198 -9.04 13.19 27.45
CA GLY A 198 -9.52 14.00 28.56
C GLY A 198 -9.27 13.31 29.91
N PRO A 199 -10.30 13.05 30.72
CA PRO A 199 -10.13 12.39 32.01
C PRO A 199 -9.91 10.87 31.91
N VAL A 200 -10.25 10.23 30.79
CA VAL A 200 -10.26 8.77 30.66
C VAL A 200 -8.86 8.23 30.43
N ARG A 201 -8.55 7.11 31.09
CA ARG A 201 -7.32 6.32 30.89
C ARG A 201 -7.68 4.86 30.66
N MET A 202 -7.08 4.23 29.66
CA MET A 202 -7.30 2.83 29.30
C MET A 202 -5.99 2.17 28.86
N SER A 203 -5.82 0.87 29.15
CA SER A 203 -4.68 0.14 28.58
C SER A 203 -4.84 -0.02 27.07
N GLY A 204 -3.73 -0.03 26.33
CA GLY A 204 -3.74 -0.23 24.88
C GLY A 204 -4.39 -1.55 24.47
N TYR A 205 -4.18 -2.64 25.23
CA TYR A 205 -4.77 -3.94 24.92
C TYR A 205 -6.31 -3.94 25.04
N THR A 206 -6.85 -3.35 26.12
CA THR A 206 -8.30 -3.20 26.29
C THR A 206 -8.88 -2.34 25.17
N PHE A 207 -8.21 -1.24 24.84
CA PHE A 207 -8.63 -0.36 23.75
C PHE A 207 -8.68 -1.10 22.41
N ALA A 208 -7.60 -1.80 22.07
CA ALA A 208 -7.49 -2.49 20.79
C ALA A 208 -8.51 -3.64 20.65
N THR A 209 -8.70 -4.42 21.71
CA THR A 209 -9.67 -5.52 21.75
C THR A 209 -11.10 -5.01 21.62
N GLY A 210 -11.43 -3.89 22.27
CA GLY A 210 -12.76 -3.29 22.21
C GLY A 210 -13.11 -2.70 20.85
N ILE A 211 -12.14 -2.13 20.13
CA ILE A 211 -12.34 -1.58 18.78
C ILE A 211 -12.85 -2.65 17.81
N GLU A 212 -12.48 -3.92 17.97
CA GLU A 212 -12.91 -5.00 17.07
C GLU A 212 -14.42 -5.11 16.93
N ALA A 213 -15.17 -4.87 18.02
CA ALA A 213 -16.64 -4.85 18.02
C ALA A 213 -17.24 -3.72 17.16
N TYR A 214 -16.45 -2.70 16.89
CA TYR A 214 -16.81 -1.50 16.13
C TYR A 214 -16.01 -1.36 14.83
N SER A 215 -15.33 -2.42 14.40
CA SER A 215 -14.48 -2.46 13.19
C SER A 215 -15.19 -1.97 11.93
N ARG A 216 -16.52 -2.14 11.81
CA ARG A 216 -17.32 -1.62 10.69
C ARG A 216 -17.30 -0.09 10.55
N TYR A 217 -16.95 0.63 11.62
CA TYR A 217 -16.84 2.10 11.64
C TYR A 217 -15.38 2.57 11.59
N ALA A 218 -14.42 1.64 11.71
CA ALA A 218 -13.00 1.94 11.71
C ALA A 218 -12.44 1.86 10.29
N GLY A 219 -11.76 2.93 9.85
CA GLY A 219 -11.02 2.93 8.59
C GLY A 219 -9.74 2.09 8.65
N PRO A 220 -9.05 1.91 7.50
CA PRO A 220 -7.81 1.14 7.42
C PRO A 220 -6.73 1.59 8.41
N SER A 221 -6.51 2.90 8.55
CA SER A 221 -5.49 3.44 9.49
C SER A 221 -5.81 3.15 10.95
N VAL A 222 -7.09 3.25 11.37
CA VAL A 222 -7.53 2.91 12.73
C VAL A 222 -7.31 1.42 13.00
N MET A 223 -7.73 0.55 12.06
CA MET A 223 -7.55 -0.89 12.21
C MET A 223 -6.07 -1.27 12.23
N SER A 224 -5.25 -0.70 11.35
CA SER A 224 -3.82 -1.00 11.28
C SER A 224 -3.10 -0.62 12.59
N THR A 225 -3.36 0.57 13.11
CA THR A 225 -2.84 1.02 14.42
C THR A 225 -3.34 0.15 15.57
N THR A 226 -4.61 -0.26 15.55
CA THR A 226 -5.22 -1.17 16.54
C THR A 226 -4.45 -2.50 16.62
N HIS A 227 -4.06 -3.07 15.47
CA HIS A 227 -3.26 -4.30 15.44
C HIS A 227 -1.86 -4.11 16.05
N LEU A 228 -1.20 -2.98 15.77
CA LEU A 228 0.10 -2.64 16.39
C LEU A 228 -0.01 -2.49 17.90
N ILE A 229 -1.09 -1.86 18.39
CA ILE A 229 -1.35 -1.70 19.82
C ILE A 229 -1.63 -3.06 20.47
N ARG A 230 -2.49 -3.91 19.86
CA ARG A 230 -2.82 -5.25 20.37
C ARG A 230 -1.57 -6.13 20.51
N GLY A 231 -0.64 -6.02 19.57
CA GLY A 231 0.62 -6.78 19.56
C GLY A 231 1.65 -6.34 20.60
N ALA A 232 1.48 -5.18 21.23
CA ALA A 232 2.46 -4.61 22.17
C ALA A 232 2.76 -5.53 23.35
N ILE A 233 1.74 -6.21 23.88
CA ILE A 233 1.87 -7.09 25.06
C ILE A 233 2.76 -8.32 24.82
N PHE A 234 3.03 -8.67 23.55
CA PHE A 234 3.86 -9.81 23.18
C PHE A 234 5.31 -9.41 22.85
N ARG A 235 5.66 -8.12 22.98
CA ARG A 235 7.02 -7.64 22.73
C ARG A 235 7.93 -8.02 23.90
N PRO A 236 9.18 -8.42 23.63
CA PRO A 236 10.12 -8.83 24.67
C PRO A 236 10.40 -7.65 25.62
N GLN A 237 10.33 -7.92 26.93
CA GLN A 237 10.73 -6.95 27.95
C GLN A 237 12.26 -6.91 28.12
N TYR A 238 12.92 -8.01 27.78
CA TYR A 238 14.38 -8.20 27.83
C TYR A 238 14.82 -9.12 26.67
N GLY A 239 16.03 -8.93 26.14
CA GLY A 239 16.67 -9.89 25.23
C GLY A 239 16.62 -9.57 23.73
N THR A 240 17.13 -10.53 22.93
CA THR A 240 17.57 -10.39 21.52
C THR A 240 16.50 -10.66 20.46
N TYR A 241 15.25 -10.91 20.84
CA TYR A 241 14.18 -11.17 19.87
C TYR A 241 13.86 -9.90 19.08
N PRO A 242 13.91 -9.93 17.73
CA PRO A 242 13.71 -8.74 16.94
C PRO A 242 12.26 -8.25 17.09
N ILE A 243 12.11 -7.02 17.58
CA ILE A 243 10.83 -6.30 17.60
C ILE A 243 10.39 -6.00 16.16
N LYS A 244 11.35 -5.68 15.29
CA LYS A 244 11.16 -5.40 13.87
C LYS A 244 11.07 -6.70 13.08
N LYS A 245 9.88 -7.01 12.55
CA LYS A 245 9.60 -8.29 11.86
C LYS A 245 9.12 -8.14 10.42
N LEU A 246 8.86 -6.91 9.97
CA LEU A 246 8.28 -6.64 8.66
C LEU A 246 9.32 -5.96 7.78
N PHE A 247 9.33 -6.33 6.50
CA PHE A 247 10.10 -5.63 5.48
C PHE A 247 9.52 -4.24 5.23
N LEU A 248 10.34 -3.31 4.77
CA LEU A 248 9.91 -1.94 4.44
C LEU A 248 8.78 -1.95 3.39
N SER A 249 8.83 -2.86 2.42
CA SER A 249 7.75 -3.09 1.44
C SER A 249 6.41 -3.37 2.09
N GLU A 250 6.35 -4.33 3.01
CA GLU A 250 5.13 -4.69 3.72
C GLU A 250 4.57 -3.51 4.52
N LEU A 251 5.44 -2.76 5.19
CA LEU A 251 5.04 -1.57 5.95
C LEU A 251 4.46 -0.48 5.05
N ILE A 252 5.08 -0.22 3.89
CA ILE A 252 4.55 0.75 2.91
C ILE A 252 3.18 0.31 2.40
N ASP A 253 3.05 -0.95 1.99
CA ASP A 253 1.79 -1.48 1.46
C ASP A 253 0.66 -1.39 2.49
N MET A 254 0.98 -1.52 3.79
CA MET A 254 0.03 -1.42 4.90
C MET A 254 -0.31 0.01 5.36
N HIS A 255 0.56 0.99 5.08
CA HIS A 255 0.52 2.28 5.79
C HIS A 255 0.72 3.53 4.93
N HIS A 256 0.96 3.42 3.62
CA HIS A 256 1.21 4.58 2.75
C HIS A 256 0.07 5.63 2.73
N THR A 257 -1.16 5.25 3.10
CA THR A 257 -2.30 6.17 3.22
C THR A 257 -2.31 7.01 4.50
N ASN A 258 -1.44 6.71 5.47
CA ASN A 258 -1.26 7.58 6.62
C ASN A 258 -0.67 8.94 6.19
N GLU A 259 -1.06 9.97 6.91
CA GLU A 259 -0.78 11.37 6.67
C GLU A 259 0.57 11.78 7.23
N ALA A 260 1.23 12.67 6.49
CA ALA A 260 2.48 13.29 6.87
C ALA A 260 2.47 14.74 6.37
N SER A 261 2.88 15.68 7.24
CA SER A 261 3.01 17.10 6.88
C SER A 261 4.07 17.31 5.81
N ILE A 262 5.13 16.49 5.82
CA ILE A 262 6.18 16.44 4.80
C ILE A 262 6.22 15.03 4.24
N LEU A 263 6.20 14.88 2.91
CA LEU A 263 6.10 13.56 2.26
C LEU A 263 7.23 12.59 2.65
N HIS A 264 8.43 13.09 2.93
CA HIS A 264 9.57 12.28 3.38
C HIS A 264 9.25 11.42 4.60
N ASP A 265 8.41 11.91 5.50
CA ASP A 265 8.04 11.19 6.72
C ASP A 265 7.22 9.93 6.41
N LYS A 266 6.59 9.84 5.23
CA LYS A 266 5.97 8.60 4.74
C LYS A 266 6.96 7.44 4.59
N ILE A 267 8.25 7.74 4.46
CA ILE A 267 9.30 6.73 4.36
C ILE A 267 10.05 6.67 5.69
N TYR A 268 10.51 7.82 6.21
CA TYR A 268 11.38 7.86 7.38
C TYR A 268 10.74 7.26 8.64
N ALA A 269 9.43 7.45 8.86
CA ALA A 269 8.72 6.86 9.99
C ALA A 269 8.66 5.32 9.95
N LEU A 270 8.74 4.70 8.76
CA LEU A 270 8.67 3.25 8.61
C LEU A 270 10.04 2.56 8.76
N LEU A 271 11.13 3.29 8.53
CA LEU A 271 12.49 2.76 8.70
C LEU A 271 12.74 2.27 10.13
N GLY A 272 12.15 2.94 11.11
CA GLY A 272 12.23 2.54 12.51
C GLY A 272 11.58 1.17 12.79
N LEU A 273 10.61 0.74 11.98
CA LEU A 273 9.86 -0.50 12.13
C LEU A 273 10.36 -1.64 11.23
N SER A 274 11.09 -1.29 10.16
CA SER A 274 11.55 -2.24 9.14
C SER A 274 12.69 -3.12 9.63
N SER A 275 12.66 -4.41 9.29
CA SER A 275 13.73 -5.37 9.58
C SER A 275 14.92 -5.25 8.63
N ASP A 276 14.69 -4.76 7.42
CA ASP A 276 15.65 -4.61 6.31
C ASP A 276 16.19 -3.18 6.15
N SER A 277 15.85 -2.25 7.06
CA SER A 277 16.25 -0.84 6.96
C SER A 277 17.77 -0.62 6.97
N HIS A 278 18.52 -1.55 7.57
CA HIS A 278 19.98 -1.51 7.64
C HIS A 278 20.63 -1.74 6.26
N GLU A 279 19.91 -2.36 5.32
CA GLU A 279 20.33 -2.55 3.92
C GLU A 279 20.04 -1.30 3.07
N ALA A 280 19.41 -0.26 3.63
CA ALA A 280 18.93 0.92 2.91
C ALA A 280 19.63 2.24 3.33
N PRO A 281 20.98 2.35 3.30
CA PRO A 281 21.67 3.58 3.72
C PRO A 281 21.27 4.80 2.88
N GLY A 282 20.85 4.59 1.63
CA GLY A 282 20.34 5.64 0.75
C GLY A 282 18.99 6.23 1.15
N LEU A 283 18.28 5.61 2.09
CA LEU A 283 16.98 6.05 2.63
C LEU A 283 17.08 6.70 4.00
N LEU A 284 18.28 6.88 4.56
CA LEU A 284 18.43 7.54 5.87
C LEU A 284 17.85 8.97 5.84
N PRO A 285 17.28 9.44 6.97
CA PRO A 285 16.71 10.78 7.08
C PRO A 285 17.64 11.89 6.58
N ASN A 286 17.21 12.52 5.49
CA ASN A 286 17.83 13.69 4.88
C ASN A 286 16.71 14.55 4.28
N TYR A 287 16.44 15.71 4.88
CA TYR A 287 15.39 16.61 4.40
C TYR A 287 15.86 17.58 3.32
N GLN A 288 17.15 17.54 2.94
CA GLN A 288 17.67 18.30 1.80
C GLN A 288 17.40 17.58 0.46
N LEU A 289 17.16 16.26 0.46
CA LEU A 289 16.75 15.52 -0.74
C LEU A 289 15.37 15.97 -1.20
N SER A 290 15.14 16.05 -2.52
CA SER A 290 13.78 16.23 -3.02
C SER A 290 12.95 14.96 -2.82
N TRP A 291 11.62 15.11 -2.72
CA TRP A 291 10.71 13.96 -2.58
C TRP A 291 10.87 12.95 -3.72
N GLU A 292 10.97 13.42 -4.96
CA GLU A 292 11.14 12.55 -6.14
C GLU A 292 12.41 11.70 -6.06
N GLN A 293 13.53 12.28 -5.60
CA GLN A 293 14.79 11.55 -5.43
C GLN A 293 14.67 10.49 -4.35
N LEU A 294 14.05 10.83 -3.21
CA LEU A 294 13.82 9.86 -2.14
C LEU A 294 12.88 8.74 -2.59
N PHE A 295 11.80 9.07 -3.30
CA PHE A 295 10.82 8.10 -3.77
C PHE A 295 11.42 7.15 -4.83
N GLN A 296 12.27 7.67 -5.72
CA GLN A 296 13.03 6.86 -6.67
C GLN A 296 13.99 5.91 -5.97
N ARG A 297 14.75 6.38 -4.97
CA ARG A 297 15.63 5.54 -4.15
C ARG A 297 14.87 4.44 -3.43
N LEU A 298 13.68 4.73 -2.93
CA LEU A 298 12.82 3.72 -2.31
C LEU A 298 12.48 2.62 -3.31
N ILE A 299 12.04 2.97 -4.52
CA ILE A 299 11.65 1.99 -5.54
C ILE A 299 12.84 1.10 -5.92
N TRP A 300 14.03 1.68 -6.09
CA TRP A 300 15.24 0.91 -6.36
C TRP A 300 15.65 -0.01 -5.21
N PHE A 301 15.48 0.44 -3.96
CA PHE A 301 15.70 -0.41 -2.79
C PHE A 301 14.71 -1.59 -2.74
N LEU A 302 13.44 -1.36 -3.07
CA LEU A 302 12.42 -2.41 -3.07
C LEU A 302 12.57 -3.38 -4.25
N LEU A 303 13.15 -2.93 -5.36
CA LEU A 303 13.37 -3.70 -6.58
C LEU A 303 14.86 -3.90 -6.84
N ASN A 304 15.42 -3.19 -7.82
CA ASN A 304 16.85 -3.06 -8.10
C ASN A 304 17.12 -1.74 -8.85
N GLU A 305 18.38 -1.30 -8.88
CA GLU A 305 18.80 -0.03 -9.50
C GLU A 305 18.82 -0.05 -11.05
N GLN A 306 18.72 -1.22 -11.69
CA GLN A 306 18.72 -1.34 -13.15
C GLN A 306 17.36 -0.99 -13.76
N ILE A 307 16.31 -0.95 -12.94
CA ILE A 307 14.96 -0.66 -13.39
C ILE A 307 14.79 0.84 -13.65
N SER A 308 14.21 1.15 -14.80
CA SER A 308 13.87 2.52 -15.18
C SER A 308 12.68 3.01 -14.36
N VAL A 309 12.88 4.09 -13.62
CA VAL A 309 11.87 4.69 -12.74
C VAL A 309 11.78 6.17 -13.02
N LYS A 310 10.56 6.66 -13.24
CA LYS A 310 10.25 8.09 -13.30
C LYS A 310 9.34 8.46 -12.14
N THR A 311 9.69 9.53 -11.45
CA THR A 311 8.94 10.14 -10.35
C THR A 311 8.75 11.63 -10.64
N TRP A 312 7.84 12.30 -9.93
CA TRP A 312 7.54 13.71 -10.15
C TRP A 312 7.56 14.50 -8.84
N PRO A 313 7.90 15.80 -8.85
CA PRO A 313 7.93 16.64 -7.67
C PRO A 313 6.58 16.64 -6.93
N GLY A 314 6.60 16.40 -5.62
CA GLY A 314 5.42 16.45 -4.75
C GLY A 314 4.33 15.42 -5.05
N ARG A 315 4.56 14.44 -5.94
CA ARG A 315 3.59 13.40 -6.29
C ARG A 315 3.99 12.05 -5.71
N GLU A 316 3.04 11.38 -5.08
CA GLU A 316 3.18 10.01 -4.57
C GLU A 316 2.87 9.00 -5.68
N PHE A 317 3.59 9.16 -6.79
CA PHE A 317 3.34 8.50 -8.05
C PHE A 317 4.66 8.18 -8.75
N ALA A 318 4.78 6.96 -9.25
CA ALA A 318 5.91 6.51 -10.03
C ALA A 318 5.47 5.70 -11.25
N SER A 319 6.20 5.89 -12.36
CA SER A 319 6.16 5.01 -13.51
C SER A 319 7.41 4.15 -13.49
N ILE A 320 7.22 2.83 -13.59
CA ILE A 320 8.27 1.83 -13.51
C ILE A 320 8.26 1.06 -14.83
N GLN A 321 9.39 1.08 -15.54
CA GLN A 321 9.57 0.41 -16.82
C GLN A 321 10.62 -0.68 -16.65
N SER A 322 10.23 -1.92 -16.88
CA SER A 322 11.11 -3.06 -16.68
C SER A 322 10.72 -4.23 -17.60
N SER A 323 11.71 -5.07 -17.89
CA SER A 323 11.48 -6.39 -18.47
C SER A 323 10.99 -7.34 -17.37
N GLY A 324 9.99 -8.17 -17.65
CA GLY A 324 9.44 -9.08 -16.65
C GLY A 324 8.57 -10.18 -17.23
N ARG A 325 8.23 -11.18 -16.41
CA ARG A 325 7.43 -12.34 -16.81
C ARG A 325 6.10 -12.35 -16.08
N ILE A 326 5.02 -12.63 -16.80
CA ILE A 326 3.74 -12.94 -16.19
C ILE A 326 3.78 -14.39 -15.69
N LEU A 327 3.54 -14.57 -14.39
CA LEU A 327 3.58 -15.88 -13.73
C LEU A 327 2.19 -16.49 -13.60
N GLY A 328 1.15 -15.67 -13.42
CA GLY A 328 -0.18 -16.15 -13.10
C GLY A 328 -1.12 -15.05 -12.64
N PHE A 329 -2.19 -15.42 -11.96
CA PHE A 329 -3.15 -14.45 -11.41
C PHE A 329 -3.90 -15.02 -10.19
N VAL A 330 -4.50 -14.11 -9.40
CA VAL A 330 -5.31 -14.41 -8.23
C VAL A 330 -6.67 -14.97 -8.64
N VAL A 331 -7.08 -16.06 -8.01
CA VAL A 331 -8.35 -16.78 -8.26
C VAL A 331 -9.32 -16.68 -7.08
N THR A 332 -8.83 -16.68 -5.85
CA THR A 332 -9.66 -16.39 -4.69
C THR A 332 -8.84 -15.62 -3.67
N ARG A 333 -9.54 -14.89 -2.79
CA ARG A 333 -8.96 -14.20 -1.65
C ARG A 333 -9.78 -14.50 -0.41
N GLU A 334 -9.11 -14.64 0.71
CA GLU A 334 -9.71 -14.73 2.04
C GLU A 334 -8.92 -13.82 2.98
N ASP A 335 -9.57 -12.76 3.45
CA ASP A 335 -8.95 -11.78 4.34
C ASP A 335 -9.01 -12.26 5.79
N GLN A 336 -7.86 -12.22 6.46
CA GLN A 336 -7.72 -12.39 7.90
C GLN A 336 -7.31 -11.05 8.53
N ASP A 337 -7.11 -11.02 9.85
CA ASP A 337 -6.75 -9.81 10.62
C ASP A 337 -5.58 -9.03 9.98
N THR A 338 -4.44 -9.68 9.77
CA THR A 338 -3.19 -9.03 9.31
C THR A 338 -2.62 -9.60 8.01
N LYS A 339 -3.32 -10.57 7.42
CA LYS A 339 -2.88 -11.31 6.23
C LYS A 339 -4.05 -11.56 5.30
N THR A 340 -3.77 -11.68 4.02
CA THR A 340 -4.72 -12.19 3.04
C THR A 340 -4.19 -13.52 2.51
N MET A 341 -5.04 -14.54 2.54
CA MET A 341 -4.79 -15.83 1.93
C MET A 341 -5.25 -15.75 0.48
N LEU A 342 -4.31 -15.81 -0.45
CA LEU A 342 -4.57 -15.81 -1.89
C LEU A 342 -4.48 -17.21 -2.44
N GLN A 343 -5.46 -17.61 -3.23
CA GLN A 343 -5.30 -18.74 -4.13
C GLN A 343 -4.85 -18.22 -5.48
N VAL A 344 -3.65 -18.60 -5.90
CA VAL A 344 -3.02 -18.13 -7.14
C VAL A 344 -2.95 -19.27 -8.14
N LEU A 345 -3.29 -18.96 -9.39
CA LEU A 345 -3.08 -19.87 -10.51
C LEU A 345 -1.79 -19.49 -11.20
N LEU A 346 -0.75 -20.28 -11.00
CA LEU A 346 0.52 -20.15 -11.68
C LEU A 346 0.48 -20.90 -13.01
N THR A 347 1.05 -20.30 -14.03
CA THR A 347 1.01 -20.80 -15.40
C THR A 347 2.45 -20.92 -15.92
N GLY A 348 2.90 -22.15 -16.22
CA GLY A 348 4.22 -22.44 -16.79
C GLY A 348 4.15 -22.94 -18.23
N GLN A 349 5.31 -23.17 -18.87
CA GLN A 349 5.41 -23.96 -20.10
C GLN A 349 5.69 -25.43 -19.74
N GLY A 350 4.97 -26.39 -20.32
CA GLY A 350 5.27 -27.81 -20.18
C GLY A 350 6.48 -28.20 -21.05
N THR A 351 7.29 -29.16 -20.61
CA THR A 351 8.50 -29.64 -21.31
C THR A 351 8.24 -30.93 -22.12
N GLY A 352 7.12 -31.00 -22.87
CA GLY A 352 6.71 -32.20 -23.60
C GLY A 352 6.13 -31.93 -24.99
N LYS A 353 6.04 -32.97 -25.84
CA LYS A 353 5.46 -32.93 -27.20
C LYS A 353 3.98 -32.53 -27.23
N GLU A 354 3.30 -32.55 -26.09
CA GLU A 354 1.99 -31.95 -25.90
C GLU A 354 2.15 -30.69 -25.04
N ASP A 355 2.14 -29.55 -25.71
CA ASP A 355 2.60 -28.23 -25.25
C ASP A 355 1.59 -27.54 -24.30
N TYR A 356 1.08 -28.26 -23.30
CA TYR A 356 0.08 -27.73 -22.37
C TYR A 356 0.72 -26.82 -21.31
N LYS A 357 0.10 -25.67 -21.02
CA LYS A 357 0.43 -24.86 -19.84
C LYS A 357 0.34 -25.75 -18.60
N LYS A 358 1.47 -26.09 -17.97
CA LYS A 358 1.48 -26.70 -16.64
C LYS A 358 0.88 -25.67 -15.71
N VAL A 359 -0.30 -25.97 -15.18
CA VAL A 359 -1.00 -25.08 -14.27
C VAL A 359 -0.87 -25.62 -12.86
N ARG A 360 -0.44 -24.75 -11.95
CA ARG A 360 -0.31 -25.05 -10.55
C ARG A 360 -1.19 -24.09 -9.76
N ARG A 361 -2.02 -24.63 -8.88
CA ARG A 361 -2.83 -23.84 -7.96
C ARG A 361 -2.10 -23.82 -6.62
N VAL A 362 -1.66 -22.64 -6.21
CA VAL A 362 -0.89 -22.44 -4.99
C VAL A 362 -1.68 -21.57 -4.02
N LYS A 363 -1.38 -21.68 -2.73
CA LYS A 363 -1.93 -20.81 -1.70
C LYS A 363 -0.81 -19.97 -1.14
N TRP A 364 -0.97 -18.65 -1.16
CA TRP A 364 0.00 -17.70 -0.64
C TRP A 364 -0.60 -16.91 0.50
N ALA A 365 0.13 -16.83 1.61
CA ALA A 365 -0.16 -15.88 2.66
C ALA A 365 0.68 -14.62 2.44
N ILE A 366 0.03 -13.47 2.25
CA ILE A 366 0.67 -12.15 2.07
C ILE A 366 0.14 -11.20 3.14
N ARG A 367 0.94 -10.22 3.56
CA ARG A 367 0.43 -9.13 4.41
C ARG A 367 -0.69 -8.38 3.70
N LYS A 368 -1.70 -8.00 4.48
CA LYS A 368 -2.87 -7.30 3.94
C LYS A 368 -2.49 -5.85 3.59
N PRO A 369 -2.44 -5.46 2.31
CA PRO A 369 -2.20 -4.09 1.91
C PRO A 369 -3.44 -3.21 2.16
N VAL A 370 -3.27 -1.88 2.06
CA VAL A 370 -4.41 -0.95 2.07
C VAL A 370 -5.30 -1.17 0.84
N GLU A 371 -4.71 -1.26 -0.35
CA GLU A 371 -5.44 -1.59 -1.58
C GLU A 371 -5.68 -3.10 -1.67
N LEU A 372 -6.92 -3.53 -1.42
CA LEU A 372 -7.23 -4.95 -1.37
C LEU A 372 -7.06 -5.66 -2.73
N PHE A 373 -6.58 -6.89 -2.67
CA PHE A 373 -6.49 -7.79 -3.83
C PHE A 373 -7.86 -8.07 -4.43
N LYS A 374 -7.94 -8.28 -5.74
CA LYS A 374 -9.15 -8.65 -6.48
C LYS A 374 -8.91 -9.91 -7.29
N LEU A 375 -10.00 -10.59 -7.62
CA LEU A 375 -9.98 -11.68 -8.60
C LEU A 375 -9.37 -11.16 -9.91
N GLY A 376 -8.40 -11.89 -10.45
CA GLY A 376 -7.73 -11.54 -11.69
C GLY A 376 -6.53 -10.60 -11.54
N ASP A 377 -6.18 -10.17 -10.32
CA ASP A 377 -4.90 -9.50 -10.09
C ASP A 377 -3.75 -10.39 -10.56
N ILE A 378 -2.84 -9.82 -11.33
CA ILE A 378 -1.81 -10.51 -12.08
C ILE A 378 -0.54 -10.60 -11.24
N ILE A 379 0.08 -11.78 -11.25
CA ILE A 379 1.38 -12.01 -10.63
C ILE A 379 2.44 -11.89 -11.71
N CYS A 380 3.39 -10.97 -11.54
CA CYS A 380 4.54 -10.86 -12.42
C CYS A 380 5.85 -10.90 -11.63
N LEU A 381 6.94 -11.24 -12.30
CA LEU A 381 8.29 -11.12 -11.77
C LEU A 381 9.10 -10.22 -12.68
N LEU A 382 9.59 -9.12 -12.12
CA LEU A 382 10.49 -8.20 -12.82
C LEU A 382 11.91 -8.79 -12.88
N GLU A 383 12.62 -8.50 -13.96
CA GLU A 383 13.96 -9.00 -14.19
C GLU A 383 14.95 -8.45 -13.15
N GLY A 384 15.78 -9.33 -12.60
CA GLY A 384 16.72 -8.99 -11.54
C GLY A 384 16.09 -8.76 -10.15
N VAL A 385 14.81 -9.07 -9.94
CA VAL A 385 14.13 -8.95 -8.64
C VAL A 385 13.82 -10.34 -8.08
N SER A 386 13.90 -10.51 -6.76
CA SER A 386 13.74 -11.81 -6.09
C SER A 386 12.30 -12.16 -5.69
N TYR A 387 11.42 -11.16 -5.62
CA TYR A 387 10.04 -11.30 -5.16
C TYR A 387 9.09 -10.88 -6.29
N PRO A 388 7.93 -11.54 -6.43
CA PRO A 388 6.96 -11.15 -7.44
C PRO A 388 6.27 -9.83 -7.05
N SER A 389 5.78 -9.12 -8.06
CA SER A 389 4.85 -8.01 -7.90
C SER A 389 3.42 -8.49 -8.20
N ILE A 390 2.45 -7.86 -7.54
CA ILE A 390 1.03 -8.07 -7.82
C ILE A 390 0.49 -6.80 -8.44
N ILE A 391 0.00 -6.92 -9.68
CA ILE A 391 -0.41 -5.80 -10.52
C ILE A 391 -1.85 -6.00 -11.01
N ARG A 392 -2.53 -4.91 -11.31
CA ARG A 392 -3.90 -4.90 -11.80
C ARG A 392 -3.96 -4.12 -13.10
N TYR A 393 -4.60 -4.70 -14.11
CA TYR A 393 -4.92 -3.97 -15.33
C TYR A 393 -5.91 -2.84 -15.02
N VAL A 394 -5.56 -1.61 -15.39
CA VAL A 394 -6.40 -0.41 -15.26
C VAL A 394 -6.10 0.53 -16.43
N ASP A 395 -7.12 0.84 -17.24
CA ASP A 395 -7.08 1.88 -18.26
C ASP A 395 -5.86 1.77 -19.19
N GLY A 396 -5.71 0.63 -19.87
CA GLY A 396 -4.63 0.41 -20.84
C GLY A 396 -3.22 0.20 -20.26
N CYS A 397 -3.06 0.13 -18.94
CA CYS A 397 -1.77 -0.06 -18.27
C CYS A 397 -1.90 -0.94 -17.01
N PHE A 398 -0.81 -1.14 -16.26
CA PHE A 398 -0.79 -1.93 -15.03
C PHE A 398 -0.55 -1.08 -13.79
N ARG A 399 -1.53 -1.01 -12.90
CA ARG A 399 -1.37 -0.45 -11.56
C ARG A 399 -0.71 -1.46 -10.64
N VAL A 400 0.27 -1.03 -9.85
CA VAL A 400 0.89 -1.86 -8.80
C VAL A 400 -0.01 -1.90 -7.58
N ILE A 401 -0.39 -3.10 -7.14
CA ILE A 401 -1.12 -3.34 -5.88
C ILE A 401 -0.12 -3.61 -4.75
N VAL A 402 0.85 -4.49 -5.03
CA VAL A 402 1.98 -4.80 -4.14
C VAL A 402 3.23 -4.86 -5.00
N LEU A 403 4.21 -4.01 -4.67
CA LEU A 403 5.44 -3.92 -5.47
C LEU A 403 6.36 -5.11 -5.20
N ARG A 404 6.42 -5.58 -3.95
CA ARG A 404 7.26 -6.69 -3.49
C ARG A 404 6.46 -7.62 -2.59
N ALA A 405 5.92 -8.69 -3.15
CA ALA A 405 5.08 -9.63 -2.41
C ALA A 405 5.92 -10.62 -1.59
N VAL A 406 6.05 -10.35 -0.29
CA VAL A 406 6.75 -11.23 0.66
C VAL A 406 5.82 -12.38 1.11
N LEU A 407 6.15 -13.60 0.68
CA LEU A 407 5.41 -14.82 1.02
C LEU A 407 5.71 -15.25 2.47
N GLN A 408 4.67 -15.38 3.29
CA GLN A 408 4.83 -15.55 4.75
C GLN A 408 5.19 -16.98 5.19
N ASN A 409 4.98 -18.01 4.36
CA ASN A 409 5.26 -19.40 4.72
C ASN A 409 6.47 -19.94 3.94
N ARG A 410 7.32 -20.74 4.62
CA ARG A 410 8.49 -21.39 3.98
C ARG A 410 8.10 -22.32 2.83
N GLY A 411 6.96 -23.00 2.93
CA GLY A 411 6.42 -23.86 1.86
C GLY A 411 6.09 -23.10 0.59
N ASP A 412 5.46 -21.92 0.73
CA ASP A 412 5.07 -21.05 -0.38
C ASP A 412 6.30 -20.57 -1.18
N SER A 413 7.41 -20.28 -0.48
CA SER A 413 8.66 -19.85 -1.11
C SER A 413 9.35 -20.96 -1.91
N ALA A 414 9.43 -22.18 -1.37
CA ALA A 414 10.01 -23.32 -2.10
C ALA A 414 9.18 -23.68 -3.35
N GLU A 415 7.86 -23.67 -3.23
CA GLU A 415 6.96 -23.89 -4.36
C GLU A 415 7.08 -22.79 -5.42
N PHE A 416 7.24 -21.53 -5.00
CA PHE A 416 7.49 -20.41 -5.89
C PHE A 416 8.82 -20.54 -6.65
N GLN A 417 9.92 -20.87 -5.96
CA GLN A 417 11.24 -21.05 -6.60
C GLN A 417 11.23 -22.19 -7.62
N GLN A 418 10.52 -23.28 -7.32
CA GLN A 418 10.32 -24.35 -8.29
C GLN A 418 9.60 -23.83 -9.55
N VAL A 419 8.52 -23.06 -9.39
CA VAL A 419 7.80 -22.50 -10.54
C VAL A 419 8.65 -21.53 -11.33
N LEU A 420 9.48 -20.71 -10.69
CA LEU A 420 10.42 -19.84 -11.38
C LEU A 420 11.42 -20.63 -12.23
N SER A 421 11.98 -21.71 -11.69
CA SER A 421 12.92 -22.57 -12.43
C SER A 421 12.26 -23.29 -13.62
N GLU A 422 10.96 -23.55 -13.54
CA GLU A 422 10.17 -24.20 -14.60
C GLU A 422 9.59 -23.19 -15.61
N ASN A 423 9.65 -21.88 -15.33
CA ASN A 423 9.05 -20.86 -16.18
C ASN A 423 10.03 -20.30 -17.23
N ASN A 424 10.01 -20.90 -18.41
CA ASN A 424 10.83 -20.51 -19.57
C ASN A 424 10.18 -19.46 -20.49
N ARG A 425 9.18 -18.71 -20.01
CA ARG A 425 8.55 -17.67 -20.84
C ARG A 425 9.54 -16.54 -21.17
N PRO A 426 9.44 -15.95 -22.37
CA PRO A 426 10.20 -14.75 -22.69
C PRO A 426 9.79 -13.63 -21.73
N ALA A 427 10.75 -12.78 -21.39
CA ALA A 427 10.45 -11.57 -20.67
C ALA A 427 9.77 -10.56 -21.61
N LEU A 428 8.83 -9.81 -21.07
CA LEU A 428 8.03 -8.80 -21.75
C LEU A 428 8.39 -7.43 -21.19
N ASN A 429 8.26 -6.41 -22.03
CA ASN A 429 8.29 -5.04 -21.53
C ASN A 429 7.03 -4.77 -20.72
N LEU A 430 7.19 -4.34 -19.48
CA LEU A 430 6.10 -3.98 -18.59
C LEU A 430 6.20 -2.50 -18.22
N HIS A 431 5.08 -1.79 -18.36
CA HIS A 431 4.90 -0.44 -17.86
C HIS A 431 3.98 -0.53 -16.65
N LEU A 432 4.55 -0.28 -15.47
CA LEU A 432 3.84 -0.33 -14.21
C LEU A 432 3.68 1.08 -13.65
N VAL A 433 2.53 1.33 -13.06
CA VAL A 433 2.20 2.59 -12.41
C VAL A 433 1.95 2.32 -10.93
N TRP A 434 2.77 2.91 -10.07
CA TRP A 434 2.60 2.81 -8.62
C TRP A 434 2.12 4.15 -8.07
N SER A 435 0.90 4.17 -7.54
CA SER A 435 0.28 5.38 -7.01
C SER A 435 -0.34 5.12 -5.65
N TRP A 436 0.02 5.95 -4.68
CA TRP A 436 -0.50 5.89 -3.30
C TRP A 436 -1.81 6.67 -3.10
N LYS A 437 -2.36 7.26 -4.17
CA LYS A 437 -3.68 7.91 -4.16
C LYS A 437 -4.67 7.11 -5.03
N GLU A 438 -5.93 7.05 -4.61
CA GLU A 438 -6.96 6.29 -5.32
C GLU A 438 -7.34 6.91 -6.66
N GLN A 439 -7.34 8.24 -6.76
CA GLN A 439 -7.76 8.97 -7.95
C GLN A 439 -6.57 9.64 -8.65
N LEU A 440 -6.27 9.18 -9.86
CA LEU A 440 -5.62 10.02 -10.86
C LEU A 440 -6.66 11.05 -11.34
N SER A 441 -6.22 12.28 -11.58
CA SER A 441 -7.10 13.37 -12.03
C SER A 441 -7.99 12.92 -13.20
N PRO A 442 -9.26 13.35 -13.29
CA PRO A 442 -10.12 13.07 -14.45
C PRO A 442 -9.52 13.51 -15.80
N SER A 443 -8.55 14.44 -15.76
CA SER A 443 -7.86 14.98 -16.93
C SER A 443 -6.68 14.15 -17.43
N PHE A 444 -6.18 13.17 -16.66
CA PHE A 444 -5.02 12.34 -17.04
C PHE A 444 -5.23 10.88 -16.63
N GLY A 445 -5.41 9.99 -17.61
CA GLY A 445 -5.54 8.55 -17.38
C GLY A 445 -4.21 7.88 -16.99
N VAL A 446 -4.27 6.64 -16.50
CA VAL A 446 -3.08 5.84 -16.14
C VAL A 446 -2.16 5.69 -17.36
N LEU A 447 -2.75 5.47 -18.53
CA LEU A 447 -2.06 5.32 -19.80
C LEU A 447 -1.29 6.59 -20.20
N ASP A 448 -1.89 7.76 -20.03
CA ASP A 448 -1.27 9.03 -20.42
C ASP A 448 -0.01 9.31 -19.58
N LEU A 449 -0.06 9.00 -18.28
CA LEU A 449 1.10 9.15 -17.38
C LEU A 449 2.21 8.14 -17.69
N ALA A 450 1.85 6.89 -17.99
CA ALA A 450 2.82 5.90 -18.43
C ALA A 450 3.48 6.32 -19.75
N ALA A 451 2.71 6.86 -20.69
CA ALA A 451 3.23 7.36 -21.96
C ALA A 451 4.14 8.59 -21.78
N GLU A 452 3.76 9.54 -20.92
CA GLU A 452 4.61 10.68 -20.54
C GLU A 452 5.96 10.22 -19.95
N ALA A 453 5.96 9.09 -19.25
CA ALA A 453 7.19 8.53 -18.71
C ALA A 453 8.10 7.89 -19.75
N VAL A 454 7.55 7.38 -20.85
CA VAL A 454 8.32 6.82 -21.96
C VAL A 454 8.97 7.93 -22.81
N GLY A 455 8.32 9.08 -22.96
CA GLY A 455 8.93 10.28 -23.58
C GLY A 455 9.20 10.19 -25.10
N THR A 456 8.63 9.21 -25.80
CA THR A 456 8.77 9.05 -27.27
C THR A 456 7.54 9.57 -28.01
N GLU A 457 7.70 9.93 -29.30
CA GLU A 457 6.58 10.36 -30.17
C GLU A 457 5.47 9.29 -30.30
N SER A 458 5.79 8.00 -30.12
CA SER A 458 4.85 6.86 -30.16
C SER A 458 4.57 6.24 -28.77
N ALA A 459 4.79 6.97 -27.68
CA ALA A 459 4.74 6.43 -26.32
C ALA A 459 3.43 5.68 -25.98
N ILE A 460 2.27 6.24 -26.35
CA ILE A 460 0.95 5.61 -26.12
C ILE A 460 0.84 4.28 -26.88
N GLU A 461 1.23 4.27 -28.15
CA GLU A 461 1.22 3.06 -28.96
C GLU A 461 2.08 1.95 -28.35
N LYS A 462 3.29 2.31 -27.87
CA LYS A 462 4.20 1.37 -27.23
C LYS A 462 3.63 0.78 -25.95
N VAL A 463 3.12 1.62 -25.04
CA VAL A 463 2.55 1.17 -23.76
C VAL A 463 1.34 0.26 -23.99
N LEU A 464 0.43 0.65 -24.89
CA LEU A 464 -0.73 -0.17 -25.23
C LEU A 464 -0.32 -1.51 -25.84
N TRP A 465 0.70 -1.53 -26.70
CA TRP A 465 1.17 -2.76 -27.33
C TRP A 465 1.81 -3.71 -26.32
N ASP A 466 2.74 -3.20 -25.51
CA ASP A 466 3.41 -3.97 -24.45
C ASP A 466 2.37 -4.54 -23.46
N THR A 467 1.35 -3.74 -23.10
CA THR A 467 0.24 -4.17 -22.23
C THR A 467 -0.63 -5.24 -22.90
N ASN A 468 -0.95 -5.09 -24.19
CA ASN A 468 -1.71 -6.09 -24.94
C ASN A 468 -1.03 -7.46 -24.88
N VAL A 469 0.27 -7.51 -25.21
CA VAL A 469 1.06 -8.75 -25.20
C VAL A 469 1.07 -9.37 -23.81
N ALA A 470 1.34 -8.57 -22.76
CA ALA A 470 1.34 -9.06 -21.38
C ALA A 470 -0.03 -9.61 -20.92
N MET A 471 -1.14 -8.97 -21.30
CA MET A 471 -2.47 -9.46 -20.96
C MET A 471 -2.75 -10.84 -21.56
N HIS A 472 -2.30 -11.12 -22.78
CA HIS A 472 -2.50 -12.42 -23.42
C HIS A 472 -1.84 -13.59 -22.67
N GLU A 473 -0.77 -13.35 -21.91
CA GLU A 473 -0.13 -14.40 -21.09
C GLU A 473 -1.06 -14.98 -20.01
N THR A 474 -2.05 -14.19 -19.60
CA THR A 474 -3.05 -14.58 -18.60
C THR A 474 -4.22 -15.38 -19.19
N ALA A 475 -4.30 -15.53 -20.52
CA ALA A 475 -5.34 -16.33 -21.16
C ALA A 475 -5.16 -17.83 -20.85
N TYR A 476 -6.19 -18.47 -20.29
CA TYR A 476 -6.19 -19.88 -19.95
C TYR A 476 -7.52 -20.55 -20.33
N ASN A 477 -7.46 -21.74 -20.93
CA ASN A 477 -8.62 -22.52 -21.31
C ASN A 477 -8.38 -24.00 -21.02
N ARG A 478 -9.18 -24.59 -20.13
CA ARG A 478 -9.23 -26.06 -19.99
C ARG A 478 -10.43 -26.68 -19.27
N GLU A 479 -11.42 -25.90 -18.80
CA GLU A 479 -12.80 -26.36 -18.44
C GLU A 479 -13.51 -25.49 -17.37
N ARG A 480 -12.82 -24.56 -16.68
CA ARG A 480 -13.47 -23.53 -15.82
C ARG A 480 -12.69 -22.21 -15.84
N MET A 481 -13.39 -21.15 -16.28
CA MET A 481 -12.99 -19.74 -16.45
C MET A 481 -12.01 -19.18 -15.39
N TYR A 482 -10.99 -18.38 -15.80
CA TYR A 482 -10.52 -17.15 -15.11
C TYR A 482 -9.87 -16.16 -16.11
N TRP A 483 -10.23 -14.87 -16.03
CA TRP A 483 -10.41 -13.96 -17.19
C TRP A 483 -9.63 -12.63 -17.23
N PRO A 484 -8.40 -12.44 -16.68
CA PRO A 484 -7.76 -11.13 -16.80
C PRO A 484 -7.62 -10.69 -18.27
N ALA A 485 -7.11 -11.56 -19.14
CA ALA A 485 -6.92 -11.31 -20.57
C ALA A 485 -8.19 -10.82 -21.27
N MET A 486 -9.34 -11.43 -20.98
CA MET A 486 -10.55 -11.18 -21.74
C MET A 486 -11.21 -9.85 -21.38
N PHE A 487 -11.11 -9.43 -20.11
CA PHE A 487 -11.56 -8.10 -19.72
C PHE A 487 -10.60 -7.00 -20.19
N GLY A 488 -9.29 -7.23 -20.09
CA GLY A 488 -8.31 -6.21 -20.46
C GLY A 488 -8.20 -6.00 -21.97
N THR A 489 -8.25 -7.06 -22.78
CA THR A 489 -7.99 -6.95 -24.23
C THR A 489 -9.07 -6.18 -25.00
N GLU A 490 -10.33 -6.22 -24.55
CA GLU A 490 -11.39 -5.37 -25.12
C GLU A 490 -11.14 -3.90 -24.87
N ASP A 491 -10.79 -3.53 -23.63
CA ASP A 491 -10.51 -2.14 -23.27
C ASP A 491 -9.24 -1.65 -23.98
N ILE A 492 -8.21 -2.49 -24.07
CA ILE A 492 -7.01 -2.21 -24.86
C ILE A 492 -7.36 -1.97 -26.34
N PHE A 493 -8.21 -2.80 -26.95
CA PHE A 493 -8.65 -2.59 -28.34
C PHE A 493 -9.43 -1.27 -28.52
N ARG A 494 -10.33 -0.95 -27.57
CA ARG A 494 -11.02 0.34 -27.53
C ARG A 494 -10.01 1.49 -27.49
N LEU A 495 -9.04 1.44 -26.58
CA LEU A 495 -8.01 2.46 -26.44
C LEU A 495 -7.11 2.58 -27.68
N PHE A 496 -6.74 1.46 -28.32
CA PHE A 496 -6.05 1.48 -29.61
C PHE A 496 -6.85 2.23 -30.67
N THR A 497 -8.16 1.98 -30.74
CA THR A 497 -9.03 2.63 -31.70
C THR A 497 -9.23 4.11 -31.40
N GLU A 498 -9.39 4.48 -30.13
CA GLU A 498 -9.56 5.87 -29.70
C GLU A 498 -8.29 6.69 -29.86
N ARG A 499 -7.11 6.11 -29.58
CA ARG A 499 -5.84 6.84 -29.52
C ARG A 499 -5.05 6.80 -30.84
N LEU A 500 -5.11 5.70 -31.60
CA LEU A 500 -4.37 5.54 -32.87
C LEU A 500 -5.27 5.50 -34.10
N GLY A 501 -6.59 5.36 -33.91
CA GLY A 501 -7.56 5.23 -34.99
C GLY A 501 -7.76 3.79 -35.47
N SER A 502 -8.93 3.51 -36.05
CA SER A 502 -9.34 2.16 -36.48
C SER A 502 -8.46 1.55 -37.57
N TRP A 503 -7.78 2.38 -38.37
CA TRP A 503 -6.97 1.93 -39.51
C TRP A 503 -5.51 1.66 -39.15
N HIS A 504 -5.07 2.04 -37.95
CA HIS A 504 -3.70 1.81 -37.50
C HIS A 504 -3.38 0.30 -37.52
N PRO A 505 -2.19 -0.14 -37.98
CA PRO A 505 -1.82 -1.55 -38.02
C PRO A 505 -2.01 -2.28 -36.68
N LYS A 506 -1.52 -1.70 -35.58
CA LYS A 506 -1.67 -2.29 -34.23
C LYS A 506 -3.11 -2.34 -33.72
N THR A 507 -3.97 -1.39 -34.10
CA THR A 507 -5.40 -1.45 -33.76
C THR A 507 -6.07 -2.65 -34.41
N ARG A 508 -5.72 -2.93 -35.68
CA ARG A 508 -6.21 -4.08 -36.41
C ARG A 508 -5.68 -5.40 -35.85
N MET A 509 -4.41 -5.43 -35.42
CA MET A 509 -3.84 -6.58 -34.71
C MET A 509 -4.53 -6.81 -33.37
N ALA A 510 -4.76 -5.78 -32.56
CA ALA A 510 -5.47 -5.90 -31.28
C ALA A 510 -6.88 -6.47 -31.46
N LEU A 511 -7.61 -6.02 -32.49
CA LEU A 511 -8.92 -6.58 -32.84
C LEU A 511 -8.84 -8.08 -33.17
N TYR A 512 -7.84 -8.46 -33.98
CA TYR A 512 -7.59 -9.86 -34.31
C TYR A 512 -7.22 -10.68 -33.05
N SER A 513 -6.55 -10.09 -32.07
CA SER A 513 -6.24 -10.78 -30.82
C SER A 513 -7.47 -10.99 -29.93
N VAL A 514 -8.33 -9.98 -29.80
CA VAL A 514 -9.63 -10.08 -29.08
C VAL A 514 -10.50 -11.17 -29.70
N ALA A 515 -10.63 -11.12 -31.03
CA ALA A 515 -11.32 -12.10 -31.84
C ALA A 515 -10.97 -13.55 -31.54
N LEU A 516 -9.67 -13.82 -31.47
CA LEU A 516 -9.13 -15.14 -31.22
C LEU A 516 -9.45 -15.62 -29.80
N LEU A 517 -9.28 -14.76 -28.79
CA LEU A 517 -9.64 -15.08 -27.40
C LEU A 517 -11.12 -15.50 -27.31
N TYR A 518 -12.02 -14.75 -27.94
CA TYR A 518 -13.45 -15.06 -27.94
C TYR A 518 -13.83 -16.31 -28.74
N SER A 519 -13.07 -16.65 -29.79
CA SER A 519 -13.36 -17.84 -30.60
C SER A 519 -13.11 -19.16 -29.85
N THR A 520 -12.23 -19.14 -28.85
CA THR A 520 -11.74 -20.30 -28.10
C THR A 520 -12.42 -20.48 -26.74
N ALA A 521 -13.07 -19.45 -26.20
CA ALA A 521 -13.76 -19.52 -24.93
C ALA A 521 -15.03 -20.39 -25.00
N ASP A 522 -15.13 -21.39 -24.12
CA ASP A 522 -16.38 -22.13 -23.87
C ASP A 522 -17.24 -21.32 -22.90
N ILE A 523 -17.91 -20.31 -23.44
CA ILE A 523 -18.75 -19.38 -22.69
C ILE A 523 -20.11 -20.04 -22.55
N GLY A 524 -20.38 -20.65 -21.40
CA GLY A 524 -21.73 -21.08 -21.05
C GLY A 524 -22.70 -19.91 -21.23
N VAL A 525 -23.84 -20.16 -21.88
CA VAL A 525 -24.84 -19.21 -22.42
C VAL A 525 -25.32 -18.12 -21.43
N LYS A 526 -24.96 -18.19 -20.14
CA LYS A 526 -25.48 -17.34 -19.06
C LYS A 526 -24.48 -16.37 -18.40
N ALA A 527 -23.20 -16.33 -18.79
CA ALA A 527 -22.24 -15.39 -18.21
C ALA A 527 -21.57 -14.50 -19.26
N VAL A 528 -21.76 -13.19 -19.07
CA VAL A 528 -21.11 -12.04 -19.73
C VAL A 528 -21.79 -11.51 -21.00
N PRO A 529 -22.39 -10.31 -20.92
CA PRO A 529 -22.69 -9.52 -22.10
C PRO A 529 -21.37 -8.83 -22.52
N LEU A 530 -21.01 -8.97 -23.81
CA LEU A 530 -20.66 -7.83 -24.66
C LEU A 530 -19.39 -7.84 -25.58
N LEU A 531 -19.27 -8.88 -26.40
CA LEU A 531 -19.09 -8.72 -27.87
C LEU A 531 -20.17 -9.51 -28.66
N PHE A 532 -21.17 -10.01 -27.93
CA PHE A 532 -22.29 -10.90 -28.29
C PHE A 532 -21.91 -12.22 -28.97
N ASP A 533 -22.88 -13.17 -28.89
CA ASP A 533 -22.95 -14.51 -29.48
C ASP A 533 -21.72 -14.86 -30.33
N ARG A 534 -20.99 -15.91 -29.93
CA ARG A 534 -19.79 -16.44 -30.58
C ARG A 534 -19.87 -16.38 -32.11
N PHE A 535 -21.06 -16.57 -32.67
CA PHE A 535 -21.35 -16.42 -34.10
C PHE A 535 -21.21 -15.00 -34.66
N ARG A 536 -21.72 -13.94 -34.01
CA ARG A 536 -21.70 -12.55 -34.52
C ARG A 536 -20.30 -11.94 -34.46
N ALA A 537 -19.57 -12.13 -33.37
CA ALA A 537 -18.16 -11.74 -33.29
C ALA A 537 -17.36 -12.46 -34.39
N ARG A 538 -17.47 -13.79 -34.45
CA ARG A 538 -16.79 -14.61 -35.47
C ARG A 538 -17.17 -14.21 -36.90
N GLU A 539 -18.41 -13.83 -37.17
CA GLU A 539 -18.88 -13.39 -38.48
C GLU A 539 -18.36 -11.99 -38.85
N ILE A 540 -18.38 -11.03 -37.92
CA ILE A 540 -17.75 -9.72 -38.13
C ILE A 540 -16.26 -9.91 -38.43
N LEU A 541 -15.57 -10.77 -37.69
CA LEU A 541 -14.14 -11.03 -37.85
C LEU A 541 -13.83 -11.78 -39.15
N ARG A 542 -14.66 -12.77 -39.50
CA ARG A 542 -14.62 -13.47 -40.79
C ARG A 542 -14.79 -12.48 -41.95
N GLN A 543 -15.73 -11.54 -41.83
CA GLN A 543 -15.99 -10.49 -42.83
C GLN A 543 -14.87 -9.43 -42.87
N MET A 544 -14.29 -9.07 -41.72
CA MET A 544 -13.23 -8.08 -41.59
C MET A 544 -11.89 -8.59 -42.14
N CYS A 545 -11.52 -9.84 -41.84
CA CYS A 545 -10.31 -10.46 -42.35
C CYS A 545 -10.47 -10.94 -43.81
N GLY A 546 -11.68 -10.96 -44.38
CA GLY A 546 -11.93 -11.46 -45.74
C GLY A 546 -11.70 -12.97 -45.88
N LEU A 547 -11.71 -13.71 -44.76
CA LEU A 547 -11.32 -15.12 -44.71
C LEU A 547 -12.57 -16.00 -44.69
N SER A 548 -12.77 -16.82 -45.72
CA SER A 548 -13.83 -17.83 -45.73
C SER A 548 -13.64 -18.92 -44.67
N ASN A 549 -12.40 -19.09 -44.16
CA ASN A 549 -12.09 -20.06 -43.13
C ASN A 549 -10.95 -19.58 -42.21
N LEU A 550 -11.28 -19.04 -41.02
CA LEU A 550 -10.27 -18.70 -40.02
C LEU A 550 -9.38 -19.93 -39.68
N SER A 551 -9.97 -21.14 -39.64
CA SER A 551 -9.27 -22.37 -39.21
C SER A 551 -8.15 -22.83 -40.15
N SER A 552 -8.18 -22.42 -41.44
CA SER A 552 -7.10 -22.76 -42.39
C SER A 552 -5.90 -21.83 -42.27
N LEU A 553 -6.07 -20.63 -41.70
CA LEU A 553 -4.97 -19.68 -41.49
C LEU A 553 -4.19 -20.00 -40.21
N VAL A 554 -4.90 -20.41 -39.16
CA VAL A 554 -4.32 -20.77 -37.85
C VAL A 554 -3.97 -22.25 -37.71
N GLY A 555 -4.34 -23.09 -38.67
CA GLY A 555 -4.13 -24.55 -38.65
C GLY A 555 -5.08 -25.29 -37.70
N ARG A 556 -5.29 -26.60 -37.93
CA ARG A 556 -6.08 -27.44 -37.01
C ARG A 556 -5.44 -27.54 -35.62
N ASP A 557 -4.13 -27.31 -35.54
CA ASP A 557 -3.33 -27.34 -34.32
C ASP A 557 -3.18 -25.95 -33.67
N TYR A 558 -4.07 -24.99 -33.97
CA TYR A 558 -4.04 -23.64 -33.39
C TYR A 558 -4.09 -23.64 -31.85
N ILE A 559 -4.78 -24.60 -31.26
CA ILE A 559 -4.81 -24.86 -29.80
C ILE A 559 -3.37 -25.08 -29.27
N HIS A 560 -2.43 -25.45 -30.14
CA HIS A 560 -1.04 -25.80 -29.84
C HIS A 560 0.00 -24.79 -30.36
N ARG A 561 -0.32 -23.87 -31.29
CA ARG A 561 0.65 -22.88 -31.82
C ARG A 561 0.47 -21.50 -31.19
N LYS A 562 1.51 -21.06 -30.49
CA LYS A 562 1.58 -19.90 -29.59
C LYS A 562 1.92 -18.61 -30.36
N TYR A 563 0.94 -17.73 -30.59
CA TYR A 563 1.16 -16.40 -31.20
C TYR A 563 2.08 -15.48 -30.37
N ILE A 564 2.03 -15.60 -29.04
CA ILE A 564 2.98 -14.96 -28.09
C ILE A 564 4.44 -15.39 -28.30
N ASN A 565 4.68 -16.50 -29.02
CA ASN A 565 6.01 -16.96 -29.38
C ASN A 565 6.33 -16.69 -30.86
N GLU A 566 5.43 -16.06 -31.62
CA GLU A 566 5.71 -15.61 -32.98
C GLU A 566 6.41 -14.24 -32.92
N PRO A 567 7.67 -14.14 -33.37
CA PRO A 567 8.44 -12.89 -33.29
C PRO A 567 7.74 -11.71 -33.96
N ASP A 568 7.04 -11.95 -35.07
CA ASP A 568 6.34 -10.91 -35.82
C ASP A 568 5.10 -10.37 -35.09
N PHE A 569 4.45 -11.19 -34.28
CA PHE A 569 3.38 -10.72 -33.41
C PHE A 569 3.95 -9.94 -32.24
N VAL A 570 4.90 -10.50 -31.48
CA VAL A 570 5.47 -9.80 -30.31
C VAL A 570 6.06 -8.43 -30.68
N SER A 571 6.73 -8.36 -31.83
CA SER A 571 7.26 -7.10 -32.39
C SER A 571 6.20 -6.14 -32.95
N GLY A 572 4.98 -6.61 -33.18
CA GLY A 572 3.92 -5.83 -33.83
C GLY A 572 4.10 -5.65 -35.34
N ASN A 573 4.96 -6.45 -35.97
CA ASN A 573 5.30 -6.40 -37.40
C ASN A 573 4.45 -7.33 -38.27
N MET A 574 3.59 -8.16 -37.67
CA MET A 574 2.73 -9.08 -38.41
C MET A 574 1.78 -8.30 -39.35
N GLU A 575 1.89 -8.58 -40.65
CA GLU A 575 0.94 -8.07 -41.63
C GLU A 575 -0.33 -8.93 -41.64
N VAL A 576 -1.43 -8.40 -41.12
CA VAL A 576 -2.75 -9.05 -41.24
C VAL A 576 -3.39 -8.60 -42.56
N PRO A 577 -3.61 -9.51 -43.54
CA PRO A 577 -4.26 -9.16 -44.80
C PRO A 577 -5.73 -8.85 -44.53
N ILE A 578 -6.07 -7.57 -44.40
CA ILE A 578 -7.40 -7.09 -44.06
C ILE A 578 -7.93 -6.26 -45.24
N ARG A 579 -8.87 -6.81 -46.01
CA ARG A 579 -9.66 -6.05 -47.00
C ARG A 579 -11.00 -5.64 -46.38
N LEU A 580 -11.01 -4.52 -45.64
CA LEU A 580 -12.24 -3.96 -45.06
C LEU A 580 -13.05 -3.18 -46.09
N ARG A 581 -14.33 -3.56 -46.27
CA ARG A 581 -15.29 -2.77 -47.08
C ARG A 581 -15.91 -1.65 -46.23
N PRO A 582 -16.32 -0.50 -46.79
CA PRO A 582 -16.89 0.64 -46.05
C PRO A 582 -18.07 0.31 -45.12
N LYS A 583 -18.96 -0.63 -45.51
CA LYS A 583 -20.08 -1.10 -44.66
C LYS A 583 -19.64 -1.78 -43.34
N LEU A 584 -18.41 -2.29 -43.27
CA LEU A 584 -17.84 -2.88 -42.05
C LEU A 584 -17.35 -1.82 -41.05
N LEU A 585 -17.02 -0.60 -41.51
CA LEU A 585 -16.72 0.51 -40.60
C LEU A 585 -17.95 0.98 -39.85
N GLU A 586 -19.13 0.96 -40.46
CA GLU A 586 -20.38 1.26 -39.76
C GLU A 586 -20.65 0.24 -38.65
N GLY A 587 -20.39 -1.04 -38.91
CA GLY A 587 -20.47 -2.11 -37.91
C GLY A 587 -19.47 -1.94 -36.75
N LEU A 588 -18.20 -1.64 -37.06
CA LEU A 588 -17.15 -1.40 -36.06
C LEU A 588 -17.40 -0.13 -35.24
N ASN A 589 -17.86 0.95 -35.88
CA ASN A 589 -18.24 2.19 -35.21
C ASN A 589 -19.48 2.01 -34.32
N GLY A 590 -20.44 1.19 -34.74
CA GLY A 590 -21.58 0.79 -33.88
C GLY A 590 -21.12 0.04 -32.63
N LEU A 591 -20.19 -0.90 -32.80
CA LEU A 591 -19.60 -1.71 -31.74
C LEU A 591 -18.79 -0.87 -30.73
N LEU A 592 -18.01 0.10 -31.21
CA LEU A 592 -17.27 1.04 -30.35
C LEU A 592 -18.21 1.99 -29.57
N ARG A 593 -19.32 2.43 -30.19
CA ARG A 593 -20.35 3.21 -29.48
C ARG A 593 -21.02 2.37 -28.38
N GLU A 594 -21.31 1.10 -28.64
CA GLU A 594 -21.83 0.18 -27.63
C GLU A 594 -20.84 -0.07 -26.49
N ILE A 595 -19.53 -0.15 -26.77
CA ILE A 595 -18.50 -0.29 -25.73
C ILE A 595 -18.43 0.98 -24.86
N LYS A 596 -18.47 2.17 -25.47
CA LYS A 596 -18.41 3.47 -24.76
C LYS A 596 -19.58 3.72 -23.80
N HIS A 597 -20.75 3.16 -24.06
CA HIS A 597 -21.97 3.40 -23.27
C HIS A 597 -22.26 2.32 -22.21
N ARG A 598 -21.33 1.39 -21.97
CA ARG A 598 -21.54 0.36 -20.96
C ARG A 598 -21.24 0.87 -19.56
N PRO A 599 -22.09 0.55 -18.58
CA PRO A 599 -21.67 0.64 -17.18
C PRO A 599 -20.49 -0.31 -16.97
N SER A 600 -19.54 0.10 -16.12
CA SER A 600 -18.52 -0.81 -15.59
C SER A 600 -19.20 -2.05 -15.03
N LEU A 601 -18.85 -3.22 -15.57
CA LEU A 601 -19.38 -4.49 -15.08
C LEU A 601 -18.87 -4.69 -13.64
N THR A 602 -19.77 -4.54 -12.66
CA THR A 602 -19.54 -5.03 -11.29
C THR A 602 -19.55 -6.55 -11.34
N LEU A 603 -18.36 -7.14 -11.19
CA LEU A 603 -18.15 -8.58 -10.99
C LEU A 603 -18.68 -9.03 -9.62
#